data_AF-A0A290MUF4-F1
#
_entry.id   AF-A0A290MUF4-F1
#
_cell.length_a   1.000
_cell.length_b   1.000
_cell.length_c   1.000
_cell.angle_alpha   90.00
_cell.angle_beta   90.00
_cell.angle_gamma   90.00
#
_symmetry.space_group_name_H-M   'P 1'
#
loop_
_entity.id
_entity.type
_entity.pdbx_description
1 polymer ?
#
loop_
_entity_poly.entity_id
_entity_poly.type
_entity_poly.pdbx_seq_one_letter_code
_entity_poly.pdbx_strand_id
1 'polypeptide(L)'
;MASSDDLRQLETIADADQRNALALRLAHAGTPGLDAVLAKLIQRPDLADKRAPLVHAMSFVDCSNHVALLVELVASGGSPVAHEALQALETVDEADADDVEKARAILDRARSVANLESWRETLLEELAELFD
;
A
#
# COMPACT_ATOMS: atom_id res chain seq x y z
N MET A 1 -0.54 24.86 -2.71
CA MET A 1 -0.60 24.01 -1.50
C MET A 1 -1.90 23.25 -1.58
N ALA A 2 -1.88 21.93 -1.65
CA ALA A 2 -3.10 21.14 -1.45
C ALA A 2 -3.63 21.42 -0.04
N SER A 3 -4.92 21.71 0.08
CA SER A 3 -5.49 22.14 1.36
C SER A 3 -5.96 20.93 2.17
N SER A 4 -6.19 21.11 3.47
CA SER A 4 -6.91 20.12 4.30
C SER A 4 -8.26 19.72 3.69
N ASP A 5 -8.86 20.57 2.85
CA ASP A 5 -10.10 20.27 2.15
C ASP A 5 -9.91 19.27 0.99
N ASP A 6 -8.76 19.27 0.31
CA ASP A 6 -8.45 18.25 -0.72
C ASP A 6 -8.37 16.84 -0.10
N LEU A 7 -7.77 16.71 1.08
CA LEU A 7 -7.70 15.42 1.80
C LEU A 7 -9.10 14.94 2.25
N ARG A 8 -9.92 15.85 2.81
CA ARG A 8 -11.31 15.53 3.15
C ARG A 8 -12.13 15.18 1.91
N GLN A 9 -11.88 15.86 0.80
CA GLN A 9 -12.53 15.56 -0.46
C GLN A 9 -12.18 14.14 -0.91
N LEU A 10 -10.89 13.76 -0.89
CA LEU A 10 -10.43 12.43 -1.28
C LEU A 10 -11.15 11.30 -0.54
N GLU A 11 -11.42 11.47 0.77
CA GLU A 11 -12.13 10.47 1.58
C GLU A 11 -13.60 10.25 1.15
N THR A 12 -14.21 11.25 0.51
CA THR A 12 -15.65 11.28 0.21
C THR A 12 -16.00 11.06 -1.26
N ILE A 13 -15.03 11.09 -2.18
CA ILE A 13 -15.29 10.85 -3.60
C ILE A 13 -15.73 9.41 -3.84
N ALA A 14 -16.97 9.25 -4.35
CA ALA A 14 -17.53 7.97 -4.72
C ALA A 14 -17.01 7.44 -6.06
N ASP A 15 -16.79 8.34 -7.02
CA ASP A 15 -16.29 7.99 -8.35
C ASP A 15 -14.82 7.55 -8.29
N ALA A 16 -14.54 6.37 -8.84
CA ALA A 16 -13.21 5.76 -8.72
C ALA A 16 -12.16 6.57 -9.49
N ASP A 17 -12.48 7.05 -10.68
CA ASP A 17 -11.53 7.73 -11.54
C ASP A 17 -11.17 9.10 -10.97
N GLN A 18 -12.17 9.86 -10.48
CA GLN A 18 -11.95 11.12 -9.79
C GLN A 18 -11.13 10.94 -8.50
N ARG A 19 -11.42 9.90 -7.72
CA ARG A 19 -10.69 9.61 -6.48
C ARG A 19 -9.23 9.28 -6.78
N ASN A 20 -8.98 8.40 -7.76
CA ASN A 20 -7.64 7.96 -8.11
C ASN A 20 -6.82 9.11 -8.70
N ALA A 21 -7.41 9.93 -9.58
CA ALA A 21 -6.77 11.12 -10.12
C ALA A 21 -6.43 12.14 -9.02
N LEU A 22 -7.32 12.33 -8.04
CA LEU A 22 -7.05 13.19 -6.90
C LEU A 22 -5.92 12.64 -6.02
N ALA A 23 -5.95 11.35 -5.68
CA ALA A 23 -4.91 10.69 -4.90
C ALA A 23 -3.52 10.89 -5.52
N LEU A 24 -3.39 10.60 -6.82
CA LEU A 24 -2.11 10.72 -7.53
C LEU A 24 -1.64 12.18 -7.61
N ARG A 25 -2.55 13.13 -7.86
CA ARG A 25 -2.24 14.57 -7.85
C ARG A 25 -1.69 15.02 -6.49
N LEU A 26 -2.30 14.56 -5.40
CA LEU A 26 -1.86 14.91 -4.05
C LEU A 26 -0.53 14.26 -3.70
N ALA A 27 -0.29 13.03 -4.17
CA ALA A 27 0.96 12.31 -3.95
C ALA A 27 2.13 12.99 -4.66
N HIS A 28 1.98 13.32 -5.95
CA HIS A 28 2.99 14.10 -6.68
C HIS A 28 3.24 15.51 -6.11
N ALA A 29 2.26 16.08 -5.42
CA ALA A 29 2.41 17.37 -4.74
C ALA A 29 3.11 17.26 -3.37
N GLY A 30 3.44 16.05 -2.90
CA GLY A 30 4.02 15.82 -1.58
C GLY A 30 3.09 16.26 -0.44
N THR A 31 1.79 16.01 -0.59
CA THR A 31 0.78 16.51 0.36
C THR A 31 0.95 15.86 1.73
N PRO A 32 1.23 16.62 2.82
CA PRO A 32 1.42 16.05 4.15
C PRO A 32 0.15 15.34 4.67
N GLY A 33 0.33 14.15 5.26
CA GLY A 33 -0.77 13.34 5.83
C GLY A 33 -1.59 12.58 4.79
N LEU A 34 -1.22 12.61 3.51
CA LEU A 34 -1.86 11.81 2.47
C LEU A 34 -1.68 10.31 2.72
N ASP A 35 -0.54 9.90 3.25
CA ASP A 35 -0.21 8.52 3.60
C ASP A 35 -1.30 7.89 4.47
N ALA A 36 -1.70 8.57 5.55
CA ALA A 36 -2.72 8.12 6.47
C ALA A 36 -4.11 8.06 5.83
N VAL A 37 -4.42 8.97 4.90
CA VAL A 37 -5.70 8.96 4.15
C VAL A 37 -5.75 7.80 3.17
N LEU A 38 -4.66 7.55 2.43
CA LEU A 38 -4.56 6.43 1.51
C LEU A 38 -4.64 5.10 2.24
N ALA A 39 -3.93 4.93 3.36
CA ALA A 39 -4.01 3.74 4.21
C ALA A 39 -5.45 3.44 4.66
N LYS A 40 -6.20 4.45 5.09
CA LYS A 40 -7.63 4.32 5.45
C LYS A 40 -8.48 3.88 4.26
N LEU A 41 -8.29 4.51 3.10
CA LEU A 41 -9.05 4.17 1.89
C LEU A 41 -8.74 2.76 1.39
N ILE A 42 -7.48 2.33 1.45
CA ILE A 42 -7.07 0.98 1.07
C ILE A 42 -7.74 -0.07 1.97
N GLN A 43 -7.94 0.22 3.26
CA GLN A 43 -8.58 -0.73 4.17
C GLN A 43 -10.11 -0.79 4.02
N ARG A 44 -10.73 0.13 3.28
CA ARG A 44 -12.19 0.15 3.10
C ARG A 44 -12.68 -1.09 2.32
N PRO A 45 -13.66 -1.84 2.84
CA PRO A 45 -14.16 -3.05 2.18
C PRO A 45 -14.90 -2.75 0.88
N ASP A 46 -15.60 -1.61 0.79
CA ASP A 46 -16.32 -1.19 -0.41
C ASP A 46 -15.39 -0.84 -1.59
N LEU A 47 -14.08 -0.70 -1.32
CA LEU A 47 -13.08 -0.39 -2.33
C LEU A 47 -12.22 -1.59 -2.73
N ALA A 48 -12.49 -2.81 -2.23
CA ALA A 48 -11.66 -4.01 -2.42
C ALA A 48 -11.11 -4.18 -3.85
N ASP A 49 -11.99 -4.14 -4.86
CA ASP A 49 -11.62 -4.33 -6.27
C ASP A 49 -11.03 -3.08 -6.95
N LYS A 50 -10.87 -1.99 -6.20
CA LYS A 50 -10.46 -0.66 -6.69
C LYS A 50 -9.27 -0.09 -5.91
N ARG A 51 -8.55 -0.93 -5.17
CA ARG A 51 -7.41 -0.52 -4.32
C ARG A 51 -6.12 -0.28 -5.09
N ALA A 52 -5.86 -1.00 -6.18
CA ALA A 52 -4.55 -0.96 -6.85
C ALA A 52 -4.08 0.47 -7.20
N PRO A 53 -4.91 1.38 -7.76
CA PRO A 53 -4.48 2.76 -8.01
C PRO A 53 -4.23 3.59 -6.74
N LEU A 54 -4.88 3.25 -5.62
CA LEU A 54 -4.62 3.91 -4.34
C LEU A 54 -3.30 3.42 -3.74
N VAL A 55 -3.00 2.12 -3.90
CA VAL A 55 -1.71 1.55 -3.51
C VAL A 55 -0.59 2.11 -4.38
N HIS A 56 -0.82 2.27 -5.69
CA HIS A 56 0.13 2.94 -6.60
C HIS A 56 0.50 4.36 -6.12
N ALA A 57 -0.48 5.11 -5.58
CA ALA A 57 -0.22 6.43 -5.03
C ALA A 57 0.69 6.40 -3.78
N MET A 58 0.80 5.25 -3.10
CA MET A 58 1.69 5.06 -1.95
C MET A 58 3.16 5.15 -2.34
N SER A 59 3.53 4.70 -3.55
CA SER A 59 4.92 4.75 -4.06
C SER A 59 5.46 6.17 -4.28
N PHE A 60 4.64 7.20 -4.07
CA PHE A 60 5.04 8.62 -4.18
C PHE A 60 4.99 9.36 -2.85
N VAL A 61 4.72 8.67 -1.73
CA VAL A 61 4.69 9.26 -0.39
C VAL A 61 5.49 8.41 0.58
N ASP A 62 5.90 9.02 1.69
CA ASP A 62 6.57 8.31 2.77
C ASP A 62 5.62 7.29 3.42
N CYS A 63 5.94 6.01 3.24
CA CYS A 63 5.17 4.87 3.74
C CYS A 63 5.84 4.16 4.92
N SER A 64 6.82 4.80 5.58
CA SER A 64 7.59 4.22 6.71
C SER A 64 6.71 3.73 7.87
N ASN A 65 5.51 4.29 8.03
CA ASN A 65 4.53 3.91 9.07
C ASN A 65 3.47 2.89 8.61
N HIS A 66 3.56 2.41 7.37
CA HIS A 66 2.56 1.54 6.73
C HIS A 66 3.18 0.28 6.12
N VAL A 67 4.40 -0.09 6.53
CA VAL A 67 5.11 -1.26 6.01
C VAL A 67 4.31 -2.53 6.26
N ALA A 68 3.76 -2.72 7.46
CA ALA A 68 2.95 -3.89 7.77
C ALA A 68 1.68 -3.97 6.90
N LEU A 69 1.06 -2.83 6.59
CA LEU A 69 -0.08 -2.77 5.68
C LEU A 69 0.32 -3.19 4.25
N LEU A 70 1.44 -2.66 3.74
CA LEU A 70 1.90 -3.00 2.39
C LEU A 70 2.28 -4.48 2.28
N VAL A 71 2.94 -5.05 3.30
CA VAL A 71 3.26 -6.48 3.34
C VAL A 71 1.99 -7.35 3.37
N GLU A 72 0.97 -6.96 4.14
CA GLU A 72 -0.33 -7.63 4.12
C GLU A 72 -0.98 -7.61 2.72
N LEU A 73 -0.85 -6.49 1.99
CA LEU A 73 -1.37 -6.37 0.62
C LEU A 73 -0.60 -7.24 -0.38
N VAL A 74 0.71 -7.41 -0.23
CA VAL A 74 1.49 -8.39 -1.02
C VAL A 74 1.01 -9.82 -0.70
N ALA A 75 0.85 -10.13 0.60
CA ALA A 75 0.49 -11.45 1.07
C ALA A 75 -0.92 -11.90 0.69
N SER A 76 -1.91 -10.99 0.73
CA SER A 76 -3.33 -11.36 0.58
C SER A 76 -4.07 -10.64 -0.55
N GLY A 77 -3.49 -9.57 -1.12
CA GLY A 77 -4.10 -8.81 -2.21
C GLY A 77 -4.22 -9.60 -3.51
N GLY A 78 -5.13 -9.18 -4.39
CA GLY A 78 -5.15 -9.66 -5.77
C GLY A 78 -3.90 -9.21 -6.53
N SER A 79 -3.58 -9.87 -7.64
CA SER A 79 -2.32 -9.66 -8.38
C SER A 79 -1.94 -8.18 -8.60
N PRO A 80 -2.81 -7.28 -9.11
CA PRO A 80 -2.45 -5.86 -9.26
C PRO A 80 -2.13 -5.16 -7.93
N VAL A 81 -2.89 -5.45 -6.88
CA VAL A 81 -2.70 -4.84 -5.56
C VAL A 81 -1.38 -5.28 -4.93
N ALA A 82 -1.04 -6.56 -5.05
CA ALA A 82 0.19 -7.12 -4.52
C ALA A 82 1.44 -6.54 -5.20
N HIS A 83 1.42 -6.38 -6.53
CA HIS A 83 2.55 -5.78 -7.26
C HIS A 83 2.74 -4.31 -6.88
N GLU A 84 1.66 -3.52 -6.85
CA GLU A 84 1.76 -2.10 -6.46
C GLU A 84 2.23 -1.96 -5.00
N ALA A 85 1.84 -2.87 -4.11
CA ALA A 85 2.27 -2.85 -2.72
C ALA A 85 3.77 -3.15 -2.57
N LEU A 86 4.30 -4.10 -3.35
CA LEU A 86 5.73 -4.38 -3.37
C LEU A 86 6.51 -3.17 -3.91
N GLN A 87 6.05 -2.55 -5.00
CA GLN A 87 6.68 -1.34 -5.53
C GLN A 87 6.68 -0.18 -4.53
N ALA A 88 5.60 -0.02 -3.76
CA ALA A 88 5.58 0.99 -2.70
C ALA A 88 6.59 0.68 -1.58
N LEU A 89 6.77 -0.60 -1.22
CA LEU A 89 7.77 -1.01 -0.22
C LEU A 89 9.20 -0.73 -0.67
N GLU A 90 9.51 -0.90 -1.95
CA GLU A 90 10.83 -0.58 -2.53
C GLU A 90 11.21 0.91 -2.39
N THR A 91 10.23 1.79 -2.14
CA THR A 91 10.45 3.22 -1.92
C THR A 91 10.65 3.60 -0.44
N VAL A 92 10.52 2.65 0.48
CA VAL A 92 10.67 2.89 1.92
C VAL A 92 12.14 2.76 2.31
N ASP A 93 12.74 3.85 2.76
CA ASP A 93 14.15 3.87 3.19
C ASP A 93 14.34 3.32 4.62
N GLU A 94 13.45 3.70 5.54
CA GLU A 94 13.50 3.32 6.96
C GLU A 94 12.08 3.09 7.48
N ALA A 95 11.92 2.26 8.50
CA ALA A 95 10.61 1.99 9.09
C ALA A 95 10.70 1.76 10.60
N ASP A 96 9.59 1.96 11.30
CA ASP A 96 9.51 1.71 12.74
C ASP A 96 9.71 0.22 13.06
N ALA A 97 10.48 -0.06 14.13
CA ALA A 97 10.86 -1.42 14.48
C ALA A 97 9.64 -2.31 14.79
N ASP A 98 8.60 -1.78 15.43
CA ASP A 98 7.39 -2.55 15.73
C ASP A 98 6.59 -2.85 14.45
N ASP A 99 6.63 -1.96 13.46
CA ASP A 99 5.97 -2.18 12.17
C ASP A 99 6.73 -3.19 11.31
N VAL A 100 8.07 -3.13 11.33
CA VAL A 100 8.95 -4.13 10.69
C VAL A 100 8.74 -5.52 11.31
N GLU A 101 8.64 -5.64 12.64
CA GLU A 101 8.39 -6.92 13.31
C GLU A 101 7.05 -7.53 12.87
N LYS A 102 5.98 -6.71 12.82
CA LYS A 102 4.67 -7.15 12.32
C LYS A 102 4.75 -7.57 10.85
N ALA A 103 5.43 -6.79 10.03
CA ALA A 103 5.58 -7.08 8.61
C ALA A 103 6.32 -8.40 8.38
N ARG A 104 7.41 -8.67 9.12
CA ARG A 104 8.11 -9.98 9.08
C ARG A 104 7.18 -11.13 9.48
N ALA A 105 6.40 -10.98 10.55
CA ALA A 105 5.47 -12.02 10.98
C ALA A 105 4.39 -12.33 9.92
N ILE A 106 3.92 -11.30 9.19
CA ILE A 106 2.98 -11.47 8.08
C ILE A 106 3.65 -12.20 6.92
N LEU A 107 4.86 -11.79 6.53
CA LEU A 107 5.63 -12.43 5.46
C LEU A 107 5.91 -13.91 5.74
N ASP A 108 6.39 -14.23 6.94
CA ASP A 108 6.69 -15.62 7.34
C ASP A 108 5.43 -16.49 7.29
N ARG A 109 4.30 -15.94 7.75
CA ARG A 109 3.01 -16.62 7.66
C ARG A 109 2.59 -16.84 6.21
N ALA A 110 2.72 -15.82 5.36
CA ALA A 110 2.35 -15.90 3.95
C ALA A 110 3.17 -16.98 3.21
N ARG A 111 4.49 -17.03 3.45
CA ARG A 111 5.40 -18.03 2.87
C ARG A 111 5.15 -19.46 3.37
N SER A 112 4.51 -19.62 4.54
CA SER A 112 4.13 -20.93 5.06
C SER A 112 2.89 -21.56 4.39
N VAL A 113 2.16 -20.78 3.58
CA VAL A 113 0.95 -21.26 2.89
C VAL A 113 1.33 -22.23 1.78
N ALA A 114 0.72 -23.41 1.76
CA ALA A 114 0.92 -24.39 0.70
C ALA A 114 0.08 -24.05 -0.55
N ASN A 115 0.63 -24.33 -1.73
CA ASN A 115 -0.03 -24.14 -3.04
C ASN A 115 -0.40 -22.67 -3.33
N LEU A 116 0.53 -21.75 -3.08
CA LEU A 116 0.36 -20.37 -3.53
C LEU A 116 0.32 -20.29 -5.05
N GLU A 117 -0.29 -19.23 -5.57
CA GLU A 117 -0.14 -18.94 -6.99
C GLU A 117 1.33 -18.61 -7.28
N SER A 118 1.88 -19.12 -8.38
CA SER A 118 3.31 -18.94 -8.72
C SER A 118 3.75 -17.48 -8.76
N TRP A 119 2.86 -16.58 -9.20
CA TRP A 119 3.15 -15.15 -9.20
C TRP A 119 3.26 -14.57 -7.77
N ARG A 120 2.52 -15.12 -6.81
CA ARG A 120 2.58 -14.68 -5.41
C ARG A 120 3.83 -15.23 -4.73
N GLU A 121 4.22 -16.47 -5.05
CA GLU A 121 5.48 -17.04 -4.57
C GLU A 121 6.66 -16.14 -4.94
N THR A 122 6.75 -15.72 -6.21
CA THR A 122 7.78 -14.78 -6.68
C THR A 122 7.74 -13.45 -5.91
N LEU A 123 6.57 -12.84 -5.74
CA LEU A 123 6.47 -11.58 -4.98
C LEU A 123 6.88 -11.73 -3.52
N LEU A 124 6.59 -12.86 -2.87
CA LEU A 124 6.99 -13.10 -1.48
C LEU A 124 8.48 -13.39 -1.34
N GLU A 125 9.11 -13.96 -2.37
CA GLU A 125 10.57 -14.11 -2.45
C GLU A 125 11.23 -12.74 -2.60
N GLU A 126 10.80 -11.93 -3.57
CA GLU A 126 11.28 -10.54 -3.75
C GLU A 126 11.08 -9.71 -2.47
N LEU A 127 9.91 -9.84 -1.84
CA LEU A 127 9.64 -9.17 -0.57
C LEU A 127 10.57 -9.62 0.55
N ALA A 128 10.94 -10.91 0.61
CA ALA A 128 11.86 -11.40 1.62
C ALA A 128 13.26 -10.79 1.47
N GLU A 129 13.72 -10.56 0.24
CA GLU A 129 14.99 -9.89 -0.04
C GLU A 129 15.02 -8.44 0.48
N LEU A 130 13.87 -7.76 0.56
CA LEU A 130 13.80 -6.41 1.16
C LEU A 130 13.99 -6.42 2.69
N PHE A 131 13.83 -7.56 3.36
CA PHE A 131 14.01 -7.69 4.81
C PHE A 131 15.39 -8.25 5.22
N ASP A 132 16.22 -8.69 4.28
CA ASP A 132 17.54 -9.27 4.55
C ASP A 132 18.65 -8.20 4.60
#